data_AF-A0A7Z7FRD3-F1
#
_entry.id   AF-A0A7Z7FRD3-F1
#
_cell.length_a   1.000
_cell.length_b   1.000
_cell.length_c   1.000
_cell.angle_alpha   90.00
_cell.angle_beta   90.00
_cell.angle_gamma   90.00
#
_symmetry.space_group_name_H-M   'P 1'
#
loop_
_entity.id
_entity.type
_entity.pdbx_description
1 polymer ?
#
loop_
_entity_poly.entity_id
_entity_poly.type
_entity_poly.pdbx_seq_one_letter_code
_entity_poly.pdbx_strand_id
1 'polypeptide(L)'
;MTMKTITLHPGAVTLADLAAIYWENGTAKLDRSFDAGIEKAAARIAEIAAGNAPVYGINTGFGKLASIKIDAADVATLQRNLILSHCCGVGAPLPENIVRLIMALKLVSLGRGASGVRLELVRLIEAMLEKSVIPVIPEKGSVGASGDLAPLAHMAAVMMGEGEAFYEGAPLPAGEALAKAGLTPVVLAAKEGLALINGTQTSTALALAGLFRAHRAAQAALITGALSTDAAMGSSAPFHPDIHSLRGHKGQIDAGAALRNLLEGSEIRVSHIEGDERVQDPYCIRCQPQVDGACLDLLRQVARTLEIEANAVTDNPLVLSDNSVVSGGNFHAEPVAFAADQTALAICEIGAIAQRRVALLVDPALSYGLPAFLSKKPGLNSGLMIAEVTSAALMSENKQMAHPASVDSTPTSANQEDHVSMACHGARRLLPMTDNLFAILGIEALSAVQGVELRGPLKTSPELQKVIAVLRAVVPSLEEDRYMAPDLKAAAELIASGALVSTISGGILPKLEA
;
A
#
# COMPACT_ATOMS: atom_id res chain seq x y z
N MET A 1 21.44 3.59 -11.86
CA MET A 1 20.46 2.97 -12.76
C MET A 1 19.50 4.06 -13.23
N THR A 2 19.22 4.16 -14.52
CA THR A 2 18.20 5.08 -15.04
C THR A 2 16.82 4.63 -14.53
N MET A 3 16.06 5.52 -13.89
CA MET A 3 14.69 5.20 -13.45
C MET A 3 13.84 4.86 -14.68
N LYS A 4 13.07 3.76 -14.60
CA LYS A 4 12.14 3.39 -15.66
C LYS A 4 11.02 4.43 -15.73
N THR A 5 10.77 4.99 -16.91
CA THR A 5 9.65 5.91 -17.15
C THR A 5 8.42 5.12 -17.58
N ILE A 6 7.33 5.27 -16.84
CA ILE A 6 6.03 4.68 -17.12
C ILE A 6 5.18 5.71 -17.85
N THR A 7 4.65 5.33 -19.01
CA THR A 7 3.72 6.16 -19.79
C THR A 7 2.30 5.85 -19.34
N LEU A 8 1.70 6.81 -18.64
CA LEU A 8 0.35 6.71 -18.09
C LEU A 8 -0.69 7.03 -19.16
N HIS A 9 -1.72 6.19 -19.23
CA HIS A 9 -2.90 6.38 -20.07
C HIS A 9 -4.11 6.63 -19.14
N PRO A 10 -4.46 7.90 -18.84
CA PRO A 10 -5.55 8.23 -17.95
C PRO A 10 -6.85 7.47 -18.23
N GLY A 11 -7.40 6.79 -17.22
CA GLY A 11 -8.58 5.94 -17.38
C GLY A 11 -8.27 4.46 -17.63
N ALA A 12 -7.01 4.11 -17.88
CA ALA A 12 -6.55 2.75 -18.15
C ALA A 12 -5.19 2.43 -17.49
N VAL A 13 -4.77 3.20 -16.47
CA VAL A 13 -3.54 2.92 -15.72
C VAL A 13 -3.76 1.68 -14.86
N THR A 14 -2.88 0.71 -14.97
CA THR A 14 -3.03 -0.57 -14.27
C THR A 14 -2.43 -0.54 -12.88
N LEU A 15 -2.88 -1.43 -11.99
CA LEU A 15 -2.20 -1.66 -10.71
C LEU A 15 -0.73 -2.08 -10.87
N ALA A 16 -0.38 -2.76 -11.95
CA ALA A 16 1.01 -3.15 -12.22
C ALA A 16 1.91 -1.94 -12.51
N ASP A 17 1.40 -0.95 -13.24
CA ASP A 17 2.11 0.32 -13.48
C ASP A 17 2.31 1.08 -12.16
N LEU A 18 1.26 1.18 -11.35
CA LEU A 18 1.33 1.85 -10.04
C LEU A 18 2.28 1.11 -9.08
N ALA A 19 2.24 -0.21 -9.05
CA ALA A 19 3.17 -1.01 -8.25
C ALA A 19 4.63 -0.80 -8.70
N ALA A 20 4.90 -0.66 -9.99
CA ALA A 20 6.24 -0.37 -10.51
C ALA A 20 6.72 1.03 -10.08
N ILE A 21 5.86 2.04 -10.10
CA ILE A 21 6.20 3.38 -9.55
C ILE A 21 6.59 3.26 -8.06
N TYR A 22 5.80 2.52 -7.29
CA TYR A 22 5.96 2.39 -5.85
C TYR A 22 7.20 1.56 -5.43
N TRP A 23 7.45 0.42 -6.07
CA TRP A 23 8.53 -0.49 -5.69
C TRP A 23 9.88 -0.16 -6.33
N GLU A 24 9.87 0.38 -7.55
CA GLU A 24 11.09 0.62 -8.33
C GLU A 24 11.51 2.10 -8.34
N ASN A 25 10.79 2.96 -7.60
CA ASN A 25 10.91 4.42 -7.69
C ASN A 25 10.81 4.91 -9.15
N GLY A 26 9.90 4.29 -9.92
CA GLY A 26 9.67 4.66 -11.31
C GLY A 26 9.27 6.13 -11.47
N THR A 27 9.63 6.74 -12.59
CA THR A 27 9.10 8.05 -12.99
C THR A 27 7.87 7.85 -13.87
N ALA A 28 7.01 8.86 -13.97
CA ALA A 28 5.77 8.77 -14.72
C ALA A 28 5.55 10.01 -15.60
N LYS A 29 5.00 9.77 -16.79
CA LYS A 29 4.55 10.82 -17.72
C LYS A 29 3.24 10.44 -18.37
N LEU A 30 2.44 11.42 -18.77
CA LEU A 30 1.23 11.17 -19.55
C LEU A 30 1.58 10.89 -21.01
N ASP A 31 0.83 9.96 -21.59
CA ASP A 31 0.79 9.83 -23.05
C ASP A 31 0.28 11.14 -23.67
N ARG A 32 0.96 11.59 -24.74
CA ARG A 32 0.69 12.89 -25.37
C ARG A 32 -0.68 12.94 -26.08
N SER A 33 -1.31 11.79 -26.34
CA SER A 33 -2.68 11.75 -26.89
C SER A 33 -3.74 12.39 -25.97
N PHE A 34 -3.45 12.59 -24.69
CA PHE A 34 -4.35 13.22 -23.72
C PHE A 34 -4.24 14.76 -23.66
N ASP A 35 -3.22 15.34 -24.31
CA ASP A 35 -2.93 16.78 -24.26
C ASP A 35 -4.11 17.62 -24.76
N ALA A 36 -4.72 17.22 -25.88
CA ALA A 36 -5.84 17.95 -26.49
C ALA A 36 -7.06 18.05 -25.55
N GLY A 37 -7.31 17.02 -24.73
CA GLY A 37 -8.39 17.04 -23.75
C GLY A 37 -8.13 18.04 -22.62
N ILE A 38 -6.90 18.05 -22.11
CA ILE A 38 -6.44 18.99 -21.08
C ILE A 38 -6.56 20.43 -21.60
N GLU A 39 -6.02 20.71 -22.79
CA GLU A 39 -6.04 22.05 -23.39
C GLU A 39 -7.47 22.56 -23.64
N LYS A 40 -8.37 21.69 -24.12
CA LYS A 40 -9.78 22.03 -24.31
C LYS A 40 -10.45 22.45 -23.00
N ALA A 41 -10.23 21.70 -21.92
CA ALA A 41 -10.79 22.05 -20.62
C ALA A 41 -10.17 23.32 -20.04
N ALA A 42 -8.87 23.53 -20.21
CA ALA A 42 -8.18 24.76 -19.79
C ALA A 42 -8.75 25.99 -20.51
N ALA A 43 -8.96 25.90 -21.83
CA ALA A 43 -9.56 26.96 -22.62
C ALA A 43 -10.98 27.30 -22.14
N ARG A 44 -11.77 26.28 -21.75
CA ARG A 44 -13.10 26.48 -21.19
C ARG A 44 -13.08 27.24 -19.85
N ILE A 45 -12.16 26.89 -18.96
CA ILE A 45 -12.00 27.62 -17.68
C ILE A 45 -11.53 29.06 -17.92
N ALA A 46 -10.62 29.27 -18.86
CA ALA A 46 -10.16 30.61 -19.22
C ALA A 46 -11.30 31.50 -19.77
N GLU A 47 -12.18 30.95 -20.62
CA GLU A 47 -13.37 31.64 -21.12
C GLU A 47 -14.31 32.07 -19.97
N ILE A 48 -14.55 31.17 -19.01
CA ILE A 48 -15.40 31.44 -17.85
C ILE A 48 -14.77 32.50 -16.95
N ALA A 49 -13.46 32.41 -16.69
CA ALA A 49 -12.74 33.37 -15.86
C ALA A 49 -12.75 34.79 -16.45
N ALA A 50 -12.79 34.92 -17.78
CA ALA A 50 -12.95 36.19 -18.47
C ALA A 50 -14.39 36.72 -18.48
N GLY A 51 -15.36 35.87 -18.15
CA GLY A 51 -16.78 36.21 -18.10
C GLY A 51 -17.22 36.90 -16.80
N ASN A 52 -18.45 37.40 -16.79
CA ASN A 52 -19.02 38.10 -15.62
C ASN A 52 -19.78 37.20 -14.64
N ALA A 53 -20.17 35.99 -15.07
CA ALA A 53 -20.94 35.05 -14.25
C ALA A 53 -20.07 34.46 -13.13
N PRO A 54 -20.56 34.42 -11.88
CA PRO A 54 -19.83 33.80 -10.78
C PRO A 54 -19.81 32.28 -10.93
N VAL A 55 -18.62 31.68 -10.90
CA VAL A 55 -18.42 30.23 -10.94
C VAL A 55 -17.45 29.81 -9.84
N TYR A 56 -17.92 28.86 -9.01
CA TYR A 56 -17.21 28.37 -7.83
C TYR A 56 -15.75 28.04 -8.12
N GLY A 57 -14.83 28.65 -7.37
CA GLY A 57 -13.42 28.32 -7.44
C GLY A 57 -12.67 28.80 -8.68
N ILE A 58 -13.36 29.47 -9.61
CA ILE A 58 -12.78 30.07 -10.81
C ILE A 58 -12.64 31.59 -10.61
N ASN A 59 -13.74 32.29 -10.33
CA ASN A 59 -13.77 33.74 -10.08
C ASN A 59 -14.54 34.11 -8.80
N THR A 60 -14.69 33.14 -7.89
CA THR A 60 -15.23 33.34 -6.54
C THR A 60 -14.30 32.75 -5.48
N GLY A 61 -14.57 33.04 -4.20
CA GLY A 61 -13.87 32.43 -3.06
C GLY A 61 -14.13 30.92 -2.89
N PHE A 62 -13.56 30.32 -1.85
CA PHE A 62 -13.59 28.87 -1.59
C PHE A 62 -14.44 28.50 -0.37
N GLY A 63 -15.01 27.29 -0.37
CA GLY A 63 -15.85 26.79 0.73
C GLY A 63 -16.96 27.76 1.10
N LYS A 64 -17.00 28.19 2.37
CA LYS A 64 -18.00 29.15 2.88
C LYS A 64 -17.95 30.53 2.20
N LEU A 65 -16.86 30.87 1.52
CA LEU A 65 -16.67 32.14 0.81
C LEU A 65 -17.04 32.05 -0.68
N ALA A 66 -17.65 30.94 -1.12
CA ALA A 66 -18.03 30.68 -2.52
C ALA A 66 -18.92 31.75 -3.18
N SER A 67 -19.62 32.57 -2.40
CA SER A 67 -20.51 33.64 -2.88
C SER A 67 -19.83 34.98 -3.13
N ILE A 68 -18.54 35.12 -2.76
CA ILE A 68 -17.79 36.38 -2.94
C ILE A 68 -17.08 36.35 -4.28
N LYS A 69 -17.41 37.29 -5.18
CA LYS A 69 -16.74 37.47 -6.47
C LYS A 69 -15.34 38.06 -6.27
N ILE A 70 -14.39 37.58 -7.06
CA ILE A 70 -12.99 38.02 -7.05
C ILE A 70 -12.67 38.71 -8.38
N ASP A 71 -11.96 39.83 -8.32
CA ASP A 71 -11.54 40.57 -9.50
C ASP A 71 -10.45 39.81 -10.26
N ALA A 72 -10.43 39.94 -11.59
CA ALA A 72 -9.50 39.20 -12.45
C ALA A 72 -8.02 39.44 -12.09
N ALA A 73 -7.67 40.63 -11.60
CA ALA A 73 -6.32 40.99 -11.15
C ALA A 73 -5.88 40.23 -9.88
N ASP A 74 -6.82 39.80 -9.06
CA ASP A 74 -6.56 39.13 -7.79
C ASP A 74 -6.55 37.60 -7.90
N VAL A 75 -6.89 37.04 -9.06
CA VAL A 75 -7.00 35.58 -9.26
C VAL A 75 -5.71 34.86 -8.93
N ALA A 76 -4.55 35.31 -9.43
CA ALA A 76 -3.27 34.66 -9.13
C ALA A 76 -2.95 34.68 -7.63
N THR A 77 -3.20 35.82 -6.97
CA THR A 77 -3.04 35.98 -5.53
C THR A 77 -3.99 35.05 -4.75
N LEU A 78 -5.24 34.94 -5.19
CA LEU A 78 -6.24 34.04 -4.60
C LEU A 78 -5.75 32.58 -4.63
N GLN A 79 -5.26 32.10 -5.78
CA GLN A 79 -4.75 30.73 -5.91
C GLN A 79 -3.52 30.50 -5.04
N ARG A 80 -2.56 31.45 -5.02
CA ARG A 80 -1.38 31.37 -4.14
C ARG A 80 -1.78 31.31 -2.67
N ASN A 81 -2.69 32.17 -2.24
CA ASN A 81 -3.14 32.23 -0.85
C ASN A 81 -3.92 30.97 -0.44
N LEU A 82 -4.70 30.38 -1.36
CA LEU A 82 -5.34 29.09 -1.15
C LEU A 82 -4.30 28.03 -0.78
N ILE A 83 -3.27 27.86 -1.63
CA ILE A 83 -2.23 26.85 -1.40
C ILE A 83 -1.54 27.08 -0.05
N LEU A 84 -1.04 28.29 0.20
CA LEU A 84 -0.28 28.57 1.41
C LEU A 84 -1.11 28.41 2.70
N SER A 85 -2.37 28.86 2.70
CA SER A 85 -3.24 28.70 3.86
C SER A 85 -3.64 27.24 4.12
N HIS A 86 -3.58 26.38 3.10
CA HIS A 86 -3.92 24.97 3.22
C HIS A 86 -2.70 24.09 3.52
N CYS A 87 -1.47 24.63 3.52
CA CYS A 87 -0.25 23.95 3.95
C CYS A 87 -0.20 23.75 5.48
N CYS A 88 -1.24 23.11 6.04
CA CYS A 88 -1.44 22.87 7.47
C CYS A 88 -1.20 21.41 7.88
N GLY A 89 -0.57 20.62 7.00
CA GLY A 89 -0.16 19.24 7.33
C GLY A 89 0.91 19.18 8.42
N VAL A 90 0.89 18.13 9.23
CA VAL A 90 1.84 17.89 10.35
C VAL A 90 2.30 16.43 10.41
N GLY A 91 3.30 16.14 11.23
CA GLY A 91 3.84 14.79 11.42
C GLY A 91 5.10 14.53 10.59
N ALA A 92 5.50 13.26 10.52
CA ALA A 92 6.67 12.88 9.75
C ALA A 92 6.43 13.11 8.24
N PRO A 93 7.49 13.41 7.46
CA PRO A 93 7.40 13.39 6.00
C PRO A 93 6.97 12.01 5.49
N LEU A 94 6.07 12.00 4.50
CA LEU A 94 5.72 10.79 3.76
C LEU A 94 6.96 10.24 3.03
N PRO A 95 7.12 8.89 2.98
CA PRO A 95 8.18 8.25 2.21
C PRO A 95 8.16 8.65 0.72
N GLU A 96 9.34 8.78 0.12
CA GLU A 96 9.53 9.23 -1.27
C GLU A 96 8.66 8.46 -2.27
N ASN A 97 8.64 7.13 -2.16
CA ASN A 97 7.87 6.27 -3.06
C ASN A 97 6.34 6.50 -2.96
N ILE A 98 5.84 6.94 -1.81
CA ILE A 98 4.43 7.33 -1.65
C ILE A 98 4.19 8.69 -2.30
N VAL A 99 5.09 9.66 -2.12
CA VAL A 99 4.96 10.98 -2.77
C VAL A 99 5.01 10.84 -4.30
N ARG A 100 5.86 9.97 -4.83
CA ARG A 100 5.89 9.64 -6.27
C ARG A 100 4.55 9.09 -6.77
N LEU A 101 3.91 8.20 -6.00
CA LEU A 101 2.56 7.73 -6.30
C LEU A 101 1.54 8.88 -6.27
N ILE A 102 1.58 9.77 -5.27
CA ILE A 102 0.66 10.93 -5.18
C ILE A 102 0.76 11.79 -6.45
N MET A 103 1.98 12.11 -6.87
CA MET A 103 2.25 12.90 -8.07
C MET A 103 1.76 12.18 -9.33
N ALA A 104 2.02 10.87 -9.45
CA ALA A 104 1.54 10.07 -10.58
C ALA A 104 0.01 10.01 -10.64
N LEU A 105 -0.66 9.80 -9.51
CA LEU A 105 -2.14 9.79 -9.43
C LEU A 105 -2.73 11.17 -9.76
N LYS A 106 -2.05 12.26 -9.38
CA LYS A 106 -2.47 13.61 -9.77
C LYS A 106 -2.34 13.79 -11.28
N LEU A 107 -1.24 13.32 -11.90
CA LEU A 107 -1.12 13.29 -13.36
C LEU A 107 -2.26 12.53 -14.02
N VAL A 108 -2.58 11.32 -13.53
CA VAL A 108 -3.69 10.51 -14.07
C VAL A 108 -5.01 11.29 -13.99
N SER A 109 -5.32 11.87 -12.83
CA SER A 109 -6.56 12.61 -12.62
C SER A 109 -6.69 13.84 -13.53
N LEU A 110 -5.65 14.68 -13.60
CA LEU A 110 -5.61 15.86 -14.47
C LEU A 110 -5.64 15.46 -15.96
N GLY A 111 -4.98 14.35 -16.29
CA GLY A 111 -4.86 13.81 -17.64
C GLY A 111 -6.18 13.35 -18.25
N ARG A 112 -7.21 13.11 -17.44
CA ARG A 112 -8.58 12.88 -17.92
C ARG A 112 -9.19 14.09 -18.63
N GLY A 113 -8.60 15.27 -18.49
CA GLY A 113 -9.01 16.46 -19.22
C GLY A 113 -10.35 17.07 -18.75
N ALA A 114 -10.71 16.87 -17.48
CA ALA A 114 -11.93 17.43 -16.89
C ALA A 114 -11.64 18.48 -15.79
N SER A 115 -10.38 18.65 -15.39
CA SER A 115 -9.96 19.55 -14.31
C SER A 115 -9.65 20.98 -14.77
N GLY A 116 -9.56 21.23 -16.07
CA GLY A 116 -9.37 22.58 -16.62
C GLY A 116 -8.09 23.30 -16.21
N VAL A 117 -7.00 22.55 -16.04
CA VAL A 117 -5.65 23.08 -15.75
C VAL A 117 -4.85 23.26 -17.02
N ARG A 118 -3.87 24.17 -17.04
CA ARG A 118 -2.95 24.30 -18.18
C ARG A 118 -2.03 23.09 -18.30
N LEU A 119 -1.66 22.77 -19.53
CA LEU A 119 -0.72 21.69 -19.83
C LEU A 119 0.66 21.89 -19.16
N GLU A 120 1.09 23.14 -19.01
CA GLU A 120 2.32 23.52 -18.29
C GLU A 120 2.36 22.94 -16.87
N LEU A 121 1.22 22.91 -16.17
CA LEU A 121 1.12 22.39 -14.82
C LEU A 121 1.36 20.87 -14.77
N VAL A 122 0.80 20.16 -15.75
CA VAL A 122 1.02 18.72 -15.95
C VAL A 122 2.49 18.45 -16.26
N ARG A 123 3.09 19.23 -17.17
CA ARG A 123 4.50 19.10 -17.56
C ARG A 123 5.45 19.34 -16.40
N LEU A 124 5.14 20.28 -15.51
CA LEU A 124 5.94 20.52 -14.31
C LEU A 124 5.94 19.30 -13.37
N ILE A 125 4.79 18.65 -13.15
CA ILE A 125 4.72 17.43 -12.33
C ILE A 125 5.53 16.29 -12.97
N GLU A 126 5.42 16.09 -14.30
CA GLU A 126 6.25 15.10 -15.03
C GLU A 126 7.75 15.39 -14.85
N ALA A 127 8.15 16.65 -15.00
CA ALA A 127 9.54 17.06 -14.88
C ALA A 127 10.08 16.93 -13.45
N MET A 128 9.26 17.24 -12.43
CA MET A 128 9.63 17.02 -11.03
C MET A 128 9.85 15.53 -10.73
N LEU A 129 8.98 14.65 -11.24
CA LEU A 129 9.16 13.20 -11.11
C LEU A 129 10.42 12.69 -11.82
N GLU A 130 10.67 13.15 -13.04
CA GLU A 130 11.86 12.82 -13.84
C GLU A 130 13.16 13.28 -13.16
N LYS A 131 13.16 14.51 -12.61
CA LYS A 131 14.32 15.11 -11.95
C LYS A 131 14.43 14.77 -10.47
N SER A 132 13.50 13.98 -9.92
CA SER A 132 13.45 13.62 -8.50
C SER A 132 13.43 14.82 -7.56
N VAL A 133 12.65 15.84 -7.93
CA VAL A 133 12.25 16.92 -7.01
C VAL A 133 10.99 16.44 -6.31
N ILE A 134 11.14 15.92 -5.09
CA ILE A 134 10.06 15.24 -4.38
C ILE A 134 9.56 16.11 -3.23
N PRO A 135 8.31 16.60 -3.26
CA PRO A 135 7.79 17.46 -2.20
C PRO A 135 7.87 16.82 -0.80
N VAL A 136 8.24 17.62 0.20
CA VAL A 136 8.13 17.21 1.61
C VAL A 136 6.66 17.34 2.01
N ILE A 137 5.95 16.21 2.06
CA ILE A 137 4.53 16.17 2.42
C ILE A 137 4.39 15.56 3.82
N PRO A 138 3.88 16.30 4.83
CA PRO A 138 3.59 15.73 6.14
C PRO A 138 2.47 14.68 6.09
N GLU A 139 2.61 13.61 6.88
CA GLU A 139 1.71 12.45 6.81
C GLU A 139 0.30 12.66 7.41
N LYS A 140 0.04 13.75 8.16
CA LYS A 140 -1.24 14.00 8.85
C LYS A 140 -1.85 15.35 8.46
N GLY A 141 -3.18 15.42 8.48
CA GLY A 141 -3.94 16.67 8.28
C GLY A 141 -5.12 16.54 7.31
N SER A 142 -5.16 15.49 6.49
CA SER A 142 -6.33 15.20 5.64
C SER A 142 -7.39 14.41 6.42
N VAL A 143 -8.64 14.82 6.23
CA VAL A 143 -9.86 14.12 6.65
C VAL A 143 -10.59 13.46 5.48
N GLY A 144 -10.07 13.58 4.24
CA GLY A 144 -10.71 13.05 3.03
C GLY A 144 -12.10 13.66 2.77
N ALA A 145 -12.27 14.96 3.04
CA ALA A 145 -13.51 15.73 2.93
C ALA A 145 -13.67 16.33 1.54
N SER A 146 -13.15 17.55 1.30
CA SER A 146 -12.98 18.14 -0.05
C SER A 146 -11.71 17.63 -0.75
N GLY A 147 -11.38 16.35 -0.51
CA GLY A 147 -10.12 15.73 -0.90
C GLY A 147 -9.03 15.88 0.16
N ASP A 148 -7.82 15.49 -0.22
CA ASP A 148 -6.62 15.49 0.58
C ASP A 148 -5.95 16.88 0.61
N LEU A 149 -6.73 17.88 1.02
CA LEU A 149 -6.39 19.31 0.93
C LEU A 149 -4.98 19.62 1.45
N ALA A 150 -4.71 19.30 2.72
CA ALA A 150 -3.46 19.66 3.38
C ALA A 150 -2.21 19.02 2.73
N PRO A 151 -2.14 17.69 2.54
CA PRO A 151 -0.97 17.09 1.91
C PRO A 151 -0.81 17.49 0.43
N LEU A 152 -1.89 17.65 -0.33
CA LEU A 152 -1.80 18.12 -1.72
C LEU A 152 -1.42 19.59 -1.83
N ALA A 153 -1.76 20.42 -0.83
CA ALA A 153 -1.30 21.81 -0.76
C ALA A 153 0.22 21.89 -0.59
N HIS A 154 0.82 21.02 0.21
CA HIS A 154 2.30 20.94 0.33
C HIS A 154 2.96 20.56 -1.00
N MET A 155 2.37 19.64 -1.77
CA MET A 155 2.83 19.33 -3.14
C MET A 155 2.73 20.56 -4.06
N ALA A 156 1.59 21.24 -4.05
CA ALA A 156 1.34 22.43 -4.87
C ALA A 156 2.24 23.62 -4.49
N ALA A 157 2.55 23.78 -3.20
CA ALA A 157 3.46 24.81 -2.71
C ALA A 157 4.85 24.65 -3.34
N VAL A 158 5.36 23.43 -3.41
CA VAL A 158 6.65 23.15 -4.05
C VAL A 158 6.63 23.55 -5.52
N MET A 159 5.55 23.27 -6.25
CA MET A 159 5.40 23.69 -7.64
C MET A 159 5.48 25.21 -7.82
N MET A 160 5.06 25.97 -6.81
CA MET A 160 5.15 27.44 -6.76
C MET A 160 6.48 27.96 -6.21
N GLY A 161 7.42 27.07 -5.85
CA GLY A 161 8.71 27.42 -5.26
C GLY A 161 8.66 27.68 -3.75
N GLU A 162 7.55 27.32 -3.09
CA GLU A 162 7.30 27.50 -1.66
C GLU A 162 7.41 26.15 -0.90
N GLY A 163 7.72 26.19 0.40
CA GLY A 163 7.90 24.97 1.20
C GLY A 163 9.23 24.27 0.93
N GLU A 164 9.25 22.94 1.08
CA GLU A 164 10.47 22.13 0.99
C GLU A 164 10.29 20.92 0.06
N ALA A 165 11.37 20.54 -0.61
CA ALA A 165 11.43 19.32 -1.43
C ALA A 165 12.74 18.57 -1.18
N PHE A 166 12.68 17.24 -1.16
CA PHE A 166 13.86 16.41 -1.26
C PHE A 166 14.43 16.50 -2.67
N TYR A 167 15.73 16.77 -2.76
CA TYR A 167 16.50 16.77 -3.99
C TYR A 167 17.93 16.30 -3.68
N GLU A 168 18.44 15.34 -4.45
CA GLU A 168 19.76 14.71 -4.23
C GLU A 168 19.96 14.16 -2.79
N GLY A 169 18.87 13.66 -2.19
CA GLY A 169 18.90 13.01 -0.87
C GLY A 169 18.79 13.94 0.34
N ALA A 170 18.61 15.25 0.14
CA ALA A 170 18.42 16.21 1.23
C ALA A 170 17.19 17.10 1.02
N PRO A 171 16.50 17.52 2.10
CA PRO A 171 15.44 18.52 2.01
C PRO A 171 16.07 19.89 1.73
N LEU A 172 15.52 20.62 0.76
CA LEU A 172 15.91 21.97 0.38
C LEU A 172 14.67 22.86 0.30
N PRO A 173 14.82 24.20 0.45
CA PRO A 173 13.77 25.14 0.05
C PRO A 173 13.33 24.86 -1.39
N ALA A 174 12.02 24.81 -1.64
CA ALA A 174 11.47 24.36 -2.91
C ALA A 174 11.97 25.15 -4.12
N GLY A 175 12.07 26.48 -4.01
CA GLY A 175 12.63 27.33 -5.06
C GLY A 175 14.08 26.97 -5.41
N GLU A 176 14.91 26.60 -4.41
CA GLU A 176 16.28 26.15 -4.64
C GLU A 176 16.32 24.76 -5.29
N ALA A 177 15.47 23.83 -4.83
CA ALA A 177 15.38 22.49 -5.40
C ALA A 177 14.97 22.53 -6.88
N LEU A 178 13.93 23.32 -7.21
CA LEU A 178 13.50 23.53 -8.60
C LEU A 178 14.61 24.15 -9.44
N ALA A 179 15.25 25.23 -8.96
CA ALA A 179 16.32 25.89 -9.69
C ALA A 179 17.51 24.95 -9.97
N LYS A 180 17.94 24.16 -8.97
CA LYS A 180 19.00 23.15 -9.14
C LYS A 180 18.63 22.07 -10.15
N ALA A 181 17.36 21.66 -10.18
CA ALA A 181 16.83 20.71 -11.15
C ALA A 181 16.62 21.30 -12.56
N GLY A 182 16.82 22.61 -12.75
CA GLY A 182 16.56 23.32 -14.01
C GLY A 182 15.07 23.53 -14.29
N LEU A 183 14.24 23.57 -13.25
CA LEU A 183 12.79 23.76 -13.32
C LEU A 183 12.41 25.18 -12.87
N THR A 184 11.33 25.72 -13.43
CA THR A 184 10.82 27.05 -13.08
C THR A 184 9.53 26.91 -12.27
N PRO A 185 9.37 27.63 -11.15
CA PRO A 185 8.12 27.67 -10.41
C PRO A 185 6.94 28.18 -11.25
N VAL A 186 5.76 27.60 -11.04
CA VAL A 186 4.53 28.01 -11.73
C VAL A 186 3.83 29.16 -11.00
N VAL A 187 3.24 30.08 -11.78
CA VAL A 187 2.24 31.03 -11.27
C VAL A 187 0.86 30.48 -11.62
N LEU A 188 0.05 30.16 -10.60
CA LEU A 188 -1.25 29.52 -10.79
C LEU A 188 -2.29 30.47 -11.40
N ALA A 189 -3.07 29.94 -12.34
CA ALA A 189 -4.22 30.60 -12.97
C ALA A 189 -5.54 30.15 -12.32
N ALA A 190 -6.66 30.72 -12.75
CA ALA A 190 -8.00 30.39 -12.24
C ALA A 190 -8.22 28.88 -12.16
N LYS A 191 -8.81 28.41 -11.05
CA LYS A 191 -9.06 27.00 -10.71
C LYS A 191 -7.83 26.13 -10.39
N GLU A 192 -6.63 26.48 -10.86
CA GLU A 192 -5.48 25.55 -10.78
C GLU A 192 -5.08 25.20 -9.34
N GLY A 193 -5.23 26.13 -8.38
CA GLY A 193 -5.01 25.84 -6.96
C GLY A 193 -5.97 24.76 -6.45
N LEU A 194 -7.27 24.89 -6.75
CA LEU A 194 -8.25 23.86 -6.39
C LEU A 194 -8.02 22.54 -7.11
N ALA A 195 -7.71 22.56 -8.41
CA ALA A 195 -7.48 21.33 -9.17
C ALA A 195 -6.27 20.52 -8.61
N LEU A 196 -5.28 21.21 -8.05
CA LEU A 196 -4.14 20.58 -7.39
C LEU A 196 -4.51 19.99 -6.04
N ILE A 197 -5.30 20.69 -5.20
CA ILE A 197 -5.53 20.29 -3.81
C ILE A 197 -6.84 19.54 -3.55
N ASN A 198 -7.85 19.69 -4.41
CA ASN A 198 -9.02 18.80 -4.39
C ASN A 198 -8.65 17.47 -5.07
N GLY A 199 -9.12 16.39 -4.46
CA GLY A 199 -8.90 15.02 -4.93
C GLY A 199 -8.34 14.10 -3.86
N THR A 200 -8.37 12.81 -4.17
CA THR A 200 -8.15 11.71 -3.21
C THR A 200 -6.75 11.09 -3.31
N GLN A 201 -5.81 11.76 -3.97
CA GLN A 201 -4.54 11.15 -4.38
C GLN A 201 -3.64 10.73 -3.21
N THR A 202 -3.68 11.43 -2.06
CA THR A 202 -2.86 11.03 -0.89
C THR A 202 -3.44 9.79 -0.22
N SER A 203 -4.75 9.79 0.01
CA SER A 203 -5.51 8.66 0.53
C SER A 203 -5.33 7.42 -0.36
N THR A 204 -5.49 7.59 -1.67
CA THR A 204 -5.36 6.51 -2.66
C THR A 204 -3.93 5.99 -2.75
N ALA A 205 -2.90 6.86 -2.75
CA ALA A 205 -1.51 6.41 -2.75
C ALA A 205 -1.15 5.59 -1.50
N LEU A 206 -1.59 6.03 -0.33
CA LEU A 206 -1.38 5.31 0.94
C LEU A 206 -2.12 3.96 0.93
N ALA A 207 -3.36 3.92 0.44
CA ALA A 207 -4.16 2.70 0.37
C ALA A 207 -3.55 1.70 -0.63
N LEU A 208 -3.08 2.17 -1.79
CA LEU A 208 -2.35 1.36 -2.77
C LEU A 208 -1.05 0.81 -2.18
N ALA A 209 -0.26 1.64 -1.48
CA ALA A 209 0.94 1.17 -0.79
C ALA A 209 0.61 0.08 0.24
N GLY A 210 -0.44 0.27 1.04
CA GLY A 210 -0.95 -0.73 1.98
C GLY A 210 -1.36 -2.03 1.28
N LEU A 211 -2.12 -1.95 0.18
CA LEU A 211 -2.54 -3.08 -0.64
C LEU A 211 -1.34 -3.85 -1.21
N PHE A 212 -0.37 -3.17 -1.82
CA PHE A 212 0.81 -3.82 -2.41
C PHE A 212 1.65 -4.54 -1.34
N ARG A 213 1.81 -3.91 -0.17
CA ARG A 213 2.53 -4.48 0.97
C ARG A 213 1.76 -5.68 1.55
N ALA A 214 0.45 -5.58 1.72
CA ALA A 214 -0.40 -6.65 2.21
C ALA A 214 -0.46 -7.85 1.26
N HIS A 215 -0.54 -7.62 -0.06
CA HIS A 215 -0.51 -8.71 -1.05
C HIS A 215 0.84 -9.45 -1.05
N ARG A 216 1.96 -8.72 -0.97
CA ARG A 216 3.28 -9.33 -0.78
C ARG A 216 3.34 -10.17 0.50
N ALA A 217 2.79 -9.65 1.61
CA ALA A 217 2.70 -10.39 2.87
C ALA A 217 1.82 -11.65 2.73
N ALA A 218 0.70 -11.58 2.02
CA ALA A 218 -0.18 -12.73 1.77
C ALA A 218 0.53 -13.84 0.97
N GLN A 219 1.32 -13.46 -0.05
CA GLN A 219 2.15 -14.42 -0.77
C GLN A 219 3.21 -15.04 0.13
N ALA A 220 3.89 -14.23 0.94
CA ALA A 220 4.88 -14.71 1.90
C ALA A 220 4.26 -15.62 2.97
N ALA A 221 3.03 -15.33 3.43
CA ALA A 221 2.32 -16.15 4.41
C ALA A 221 2.01 -17.56 3.90
N LEU A 222 1.75 -17.74 2.60
CA LEU A 222 1.61 -19.07 2.00
C LEU A 222 2.94 -19.82 1.99
N ILE A 223 4.06 -19.11 1.78
CA ILE A 223 5.41 -19.71 1.82
C ILE A 223 5.77 -20.13 3.25
N THR A 224 5.65 -19.21 4.21
CA THR A 224 5.97 -19.49 5.61
C THR A 224 5.01 -20.51 6.21
N GLY A 225 3.74 -20.46 5.84
CA GLY A 225 2.73 -21.44 6.23
C GLY A 225 3.00 -22.85 5.69
N ALA A 226 3.48 -22.98 4.45
CA ALA A 226 3.93 -24.26 3.90
C ALA A 226 5.17 -24.79 4.64
N LEU A 227 6.19 -23.95 4.88
CA LEU A 227 7.34 -24.32 5.73
C LEU A 227 6.90 -24.76 7.13
N SER A 228 5.99 -24.03 7.75
CA SER A 228 5.45 -24.34 9.08
C SER A 228 4.70 -25.67 9.09
N THR A 229 4.01 -25.99 7.98
CA THR A 229 3.32 -27.26 7.79
C THR A 229 4.33 -28.41 7.74
N ASP A 230 5.39 -28.30 6.94
CA ASP A 230 6.46 -29.32 6.92
C ASP A 230 7.18 -29.43 8.27
N ALA A 231 7.55 -28.31 8.90
CA ALA A 231 8.19 -28.30 10.21
C ALA A 231 7.36 -29.04 11.28
N ALA A 232 6.05 -28.79 11.29
CA ALA A 232 5.10 -29.45 12.18
C ALA A 232 4.77 -30.90 11.77
N MET A 233 5.32 -31.40 10.66
CA MET A 233 4.90 -32.66 10.04
C MET A 233 3.38 -32.69 9.80
N GLY A 234 2.79 -31.59 9.34
CA GLY A 234 1.36 -31.45 9.12
C GLY A 234 0.88 -32.15 7.84
N SER A 235 -0.40 -32.52 7.80
CA SER A 235 -1.02 -33.14 6.65
C SER A 235 -1.28 -32.14 5.52
N SER A 236 -1.01 -32.57 4.29
CA SER A 236 -1.41 -31.84 3.08
C SER A 236 -2.81 -32.18 2.59
N ALA A 237 -3.50 -33.17 3.20
CA ALA A 237 -4.85 -33.57 2.81
C ALA A 237 -5.86 -32.41 2.79
N PRO A 238 -5.78 -31.42 3.73
CA PRO A 238 -6.64 -30.23 3.67
C PRO A 238 -6.50 -29.38 2.42
N PHE A 239 -5.42 -29.53 1.65
CA PHE A 239 -5.14 -28.75 0.44
C PHE A 239 -5.62 -29.44 -0.84
N HIS A 240 -6.45 -30.49 -0.70
CA HIS A 240 -7.01 -31.21 -1.83
C HIS A 240 -7.93 -30.31 -2.68
N PRO A 241 -7.76 -30.27 -4.02
CA PRO A 241 -8.54 -29.39 -4.88
C PRO A 241 -10.06 -29.49 -4.69
N ASP A 242 -10.60 -30.72 -4.59
CA ASP A 242 -12.04 -30.94 -4.40
C ASP A 242 -12.60 -30.26 -3.14
N ILE A 243 -11.85 -30.23 -2.03
CA ILE A 243 -12.30 -29.54 -0.80
C ILE A 243 -12.57 -28.07 -1.09
N HIS A 244 -11.73 -27.45 -1.91
CA HIS A 244 -11.82 -26.03 -2.22
C HIS A 244 -12.85 -25.76 -3.31
N SER A 245 -12.89 -26.57 -4.37
CA SER A 245 -13.88 -26.48 -5.43
C SER A 245 -15.30 -26.72 -4.94
N LEU A 246 -15.50 -27.61 -3.95
CA LEU A 246 -16.82 -27.82 -3.31
C LEU A 246 -17.29 -26.58 -2.52
N ARG A 247 -16.37 -25.76 -1.99
CA ARG A 247 -16.73 -24.52 -1.29
C ARG A 247 -16.87 -23.31 -2.24
N GLY A 248 -16.06 -23.24 -3.30
CA GLY A 248 -16.23 -22.31 -4.42
C GLY A 248 -15.61 -20.91 -4.29
N HIS A 249 -14.97 -20.56 -3.17
CA HIS A 249 -14.27 -19.27 -3.04
C HIS A 249 -12.96 -19.25 -3.81
N LYS A 250 -12.78 -18.29 -4.73
CA LYS A 250 -11.60 -18.22 -5.60
C LYS A 250 -10.30 -18.08 -4.80
N GLY A 251 -10.25 -17.19 -3.82
CA GLY A 251 -9.06 -16.99 -3.01
C GLY A 251 -8.67 -18.24 -2.23
N GLN A 252 -9.66 -18.99 -1.72
CA GLN A 252 -9.42 -20.28 -1.07
C GLN A 252 -8.89 -21.34 -2.04
N ILE A 253 -9.44 -21.42 -3.25
CA ILE A 253 -8.96 -22.33 -4.30
C ILE A 253 -7.51 -22.02 -4.65
N ASP A 254 -7.20 -20.75 -4.88
CA ASP A 254 -5.86 -20.30 -5.25
C ASP A 254 -4.85 -20.53 -4.10
N ALA A 255 -5.23 -20.25 -2.84
CA ALA A 255 -4.39 -20.49 -1.67
C ALA A 255 -4.12 -22.00 -1.45
N GLY A 256 -5.15 -22.84 -1.59
CA GLY A 256 -5.00 -24.29 -1.51
C GLY A 256 -4.10 -24.86 -2.60
N ALA A 257 -4.25 -24.37 -3.83
CA ALA A 257 -3.37 -24.74 -4.94
C ALA A 257 -1.91 -24.32 -4.69
N ALA A 258 -1.68 -23.11 -4.18
CA ALA A 258 -0.34 -22.61 -3.85
C ALA A 258 0.32 -23.48 -2.77
N LEU A 259 -0.36 -23.73 -1.65
CA LEU A 259 0.16 -24.56 -0.54
C LEU A 259 0.49 -25.99 -1.00
N ARG A 260 -0.39 -26.60 -1.81
CA ARG A 260 -0.15 -27.92 -2.39
C ARG A 260 1.10 -27.94 -3.26
N ASN A 261 1.23 -26.98 -4.17
CA ASN A 261 2.37 -26.89 -5.08
C ASN A 261 3.68 -26.57 -4.35
N LEU A 262 3.63 -25.75 -3.29
CA LEU A 262 4.78 -25.46 -2.43
C LEU A 262 5.28 -26.70 -1.69
N LEU A 263 4.39 -27.62 -1.28
CA LEU A 263 4.76 -28.83 -0.53
C LEU A 263 5.07 -30.05 -1.41
N GLU A 264 4.93 -29.92 -2.73
CA GLU A 264 5.11 -31.04 -3.66
C GLU A 264 6.57 -31.55 -3.63
N GLY A 265 6.75 -32.84 -3.38
CA GLY A 265 8.06 -33.47 -3.26
C GLY A 265 8.76 -33.32 -1.90
N SER A 266 8.05 -32.90 -0.84
CA SER A 266 8.58 -32.92 0.54
C SER A 266 8.76 -34.36 1.07
N GLU A 267 9.98 -34.72 1.46
CA GLU A 267 10.28 -36.00 2.11
C GLU A 267 9.70 -36.04 3.54
N ILE A 268 9.69 -34.89 4.22
CA ILE A 268 9.10 -34.75 5.56
C ILE A 268 7.61 -35.09 5.50
N ARG A 269 6.87 -34.52 4.56
CA ARG A 269 5.46 -34.85 4.35
C ARG A 269 5.26 -36.35 4.12
N VAL A 270 6.09 -36.97 3.28
CA VAL A 270 5.96 -38.40 2.94
C VAL A 270 6.24 -39.30 4.15
N SER A 271 7.13 -38.89 5.06
CA SER A 271 7.59 -39.74 6.16
C SER A 271 6.53 -40.09 7.19
N HIS A 272 5.37 -39.41 7.18
CA HIS A 272 4.30 -39.61 8.14
C HIS A 272 2.92 -39.77 7.49
N ILE A 273 2.82 -40.02 6.18
CA ILE A 273 1.51 -40.29 5.54
C ILE A 273 0.89 -41.57 6.13
N GLU A 274 1.72 -42.59 6.38
CA GLU A 274 1.30 -43.82 7.03
C GLU A 274 1.71 -43.80 8.52
N GLY A 275 0.82 -44.29 9.39
CA GLY A 275 1.11 -44.41 10.82
C GLY A 275 1.09 -43.10 11.61
N ASP A 276 0.54 -42.01 11.05
CA ASP A 276 0.30 -40.79 11.81
C ASP A 276 -0.79 -41.02 12.86
N GLU A 277 -0.44 -40.85 14.13
CA GLU A 277 -1.40 -40.95 15.24
C GLU A 277 -2.36 -39.76 15.27
N ARG A 278 -2.02 -38.65 14.60
CA ARG A 278 -2.89 -37.46 14.52
C ARG A 278 -4.00 -37.68 13.51
N VAL A 279 -5.24 -37.50 13.96
CA VAL A 279 -6.41 -37.55 13.08
C VAL A 279 -6.59 -36.24 12.30
N GLN A 280 -6.26 -35.10 12.93
CA GLN A 280 -6.38 -33.77 12.32
C GLN A 280 -5.32 -32.82 12.87
N ASP A 281 -4.80 -31.97 12.00
CA ASP A 281 -3.94 -30.86 12.42
C ASP A 281 -4.75 -29.71 13.06
N PRO A 282 -4.10 -28.90 13.92
CA PRO A 282 -4.64 -27.64 14.40
C PRO A 282 -5.05 -26.69 13.26
N TYR A 283 -6.00 -25.81 13.53
CA TYR A 283 -6.62 -24.96 12.49
C TYR A 283 -5.63 -24.00 11.84
N CYS A 284 -4.58 -23.56 12.54
CA CYS A 284 -3.56 -22.69 11.95
C CYS A 284 -2.78 -23.38 10.80
N ILE A 285 -2.77 -24.72 10.76
CA ILE A 285 -2.23 -25.53 9.66
C ILE A 285 -3.35 -25.90 8.68
N ARG A 286 -4.44 -26.49 9.18
CA ARG A 286 -5.49 -27.07 8.33
C ARG A 286 -6.37 -26.04 7.62
N CYS A 287 -6.57 -24.87 8.22
CA CYS A 287 -7.48 -23.84 7.73
C CYS A 287 -6.76 -22.71 6.95
N GLN A 288 -5.48 -22.88 6.60
CA GLN A 288 -4.72 -21.89 5.82
C GLN A 288 -5.45 -21.48 4.52
N PRO A 289 -5.94 -22.41 3.67
CA PRO A 289 -6.66 -22.01 2.46
C PRO A 289 -7.87 -21.14 2.73
N GLN A 290 -8.61 -21.42 3.81
CA GLN A 290 -9.84 -20.73 4.16
C GLN A 290 -9.56 -19.30 4.67
N VAL A 291 -8.52 -19.11 5.48
CA VAL A 291 -8.19 -17.82 6.09
C VAL A 291 -7.37 -16.95 5.13
N ASP A 292 -6.25 -17.46 4.64
CA ASP A 292 -5.39 -16.72 3.70
C ASP A 292 -6.12 -16.48 2.37
N GLY A 293 -6.97 -17.43 1.95
CA GLY A 293 -7.82 -17.27 0.77
C GLY A 293 -8.92 -16.23 0.94
N ALA A 294 -9.55 -16.13 2.11
CA ALA A 294 -10.51 -15.05 2.38
C ALA A 294 -9.83 -13.67 2.37
N CYS A 295 -8.62 -13.57 2.94
CA CYS A 295 -7.81 -12.36 2.89
C CYS A 295 -7.45 -11.99 1.45
N LEU A 296 -7.08 -12.98 0.62
CA LEU A 296 -6.78 -12.76 -0.80
C LEU A 296 -7.99 -12.25 -1.58
N ASP A 297 -9.18 -12.81 -1.37
CA ASP A 297 -10.41 -12.33 -2.02
C ASP A 297 -10.74 -10.89 -1.59
N LEU A 298 -10.52 -10.56 -0.31
CA LEU A 298 -10.71 -9.20 0.20
C LEU A 298 -9.73 -8.22 -0.45
N LEU A 299 -8.44 -8.57 -0.54
CA LEU A 299 -7.42 -7.74 -1.19
C LEU A 299 -7.70 -7.54 -2.68
N ARG A 300 -8.31 -8.51 -3.37
CA ARG A 300 -8.74 -8.36 -4.79
C ARG A 300 -9.92 -7.39 -4.94
N GLN A 301 -10.87 -7.39 -4.00
CA GLN A 301 -11.95 -6.40 -3.98
C GLN A 301 -11.42 -4.98 -3.73
N VAL A 302 -10.46 -4.85 -2.81
CA VAL A 302 -9.73 -3.60 -2.56
C VAL A 302 -8.99 -3.16 -3.82
N ALA A 303 -8.28 -4.08 -4.47
CA ALA A 303 -7.52 -3.82 -5.70
C ALA A 303 -8.41 -3.20 -6.80
N ARG A 304 -9.57 -3.79 -7.04
CA ARG A 304 -10.57 -3.25 -7.96
C ARG A 304 -10.99 -1.83 -7.61
N THR A 305 -11.34 -1.60 -6.35
CA THR A 305 -11.79 -0.28 -5.87
C THR A 305 -10.71 0.78 -6.08
N LEU A 306 -9.47 0.46 -5.71
CA LEU A 306 -8.35 1.39 -5.81
C LEU A 306 -7.87 1.59 -7.25
N GLU A 307 -7.99 0.61 -8.14
CA GLU A 307 -7.68 0.80 -9.56
C GLU A 307 -8.67 1.74 -10.24
N ILE A 308 -9.96 1.66 -9.87
CA ILE A 308 -10.98 2.61 -10.32
C ILE A 308 -10.65 4.02 -9.82
N GLU A 309 -10.39 4.16 -8.52
CA GLU A 309 -10.08 5.46 -7.91
C GLU A 309 -8.80 6.08 -8.47
N ALA A 310 -7.77 5.26 -8.71
CA ALA A 310 -6.52 5.72 -9.31
C ALA A 310 -6.69 6.35 -10.69
N ASN A 311 -7.75 5.95 -11.41
CA ASN A 311 -8.10 6.42 -12.74
C ASN A 311 -9.22 7.49 -12.75
N ALA A 312 -9.68 7.91 -11.58
CA ALA A 312 -10.80 8.82 -11.41
C ALA A 312 -10.41 10.31 -11.52
N VAL A 313 -11.40 11.13 -11.88
CA VAL A 313 -11.31 12.59 -11.74
C VAL A 313 -11.94 12.97 -10.41
N THR A 314 -11.10 13.40 -9.47
CA THR A 314 -11.50 13.62 -8.07
C THR A 314 -11.38 15.07 -7.62
N ASP A 315 -11.00 15.99 -8.51
CA ASP A 315 -11.08 17.43 -8.23
C ASP A 315 -12.50 17.99 -8.46
N ASN A 316 -12.71 19.27 -8.13
CA ASN A 316 -13.99 19.96 -8.29
C ASN A 316 -13.79 21.48 -8.49
N PRO A 317 -14.64 22.17 -9.27
CA PRO A 317 -15.69 21.66 -10.16
C PRO A 317 -15.12 20.97 -11.41
N LEU A 318 -15.96 20.23 -12.14
CA LEU A 318 -15.56 19.48 -13.33
C LEU A 318 -16.06 20.14 -14.62
N VAL A 319 -15.24 20.10 -15.66
CA VAL A 319 -15.63 20.37 -17.06
C VAL A 319 -16.20 19.08 -17.65
N LEU A 320 -17.48 19.09 -18.00
CA LEU A 320 -18.18 17.93 -18.55
C LEU A 320 -18.05 17.84 -20.09
N SER A 321 -18.47 16.71 -20.66
CA SER A 321 -18.36 16.42 -22.09
C SER A 321 -19.16 17.41 -22.98
N ASP A 322 -20.22 17.99 -22.45
CA ASP A 322 -21.02 19.05 -23.07
C ASP A 322 -20.46 20.47 -22.84
N ASN A 323 -19.27 20.58 -22.23
CA ASN A 323 -18.57 21.80 -21.82
C ASN A 323 -19.24 22.60 -20.68
N SER A 324 -20.25 22.03 -20.01
CA SER A 324 -20.76 22.60 -18.75
C SER A 324 -19.71 22.46 -17.64
N VAL A 325 -19.74 23.38 -16.67
CA VAL A 325 -18.91 23.30 -15.46
C VAL A 325 -19.82 23.05 -14.28
N VAL A 326 -19.64 21.89 -13.64
CA VAL A 326 -20.56 21.39 -12.61
C VAL A 326 -19.80 21.11 -11.33
N SER A 327 -20.33 21.62 -10.22
CA SER A 327 -19.85 21.25 -8.88
C SER A 327 -20.53 19.96 -8.43
N GLY A 328 -19.73 18.99 -8.00
CA GLY A 328 -20.16 17.73 -7.42
C GLY A 328 -19.34 17.39 -6.16
N GLY A 329 -19.16 16.10 -5.87
CA GLY A 329 -18.51 15.60 -4.66
C GLY A 329 -17.48 14.49 -4.89
N ASN A 330 -16.90 14.39 -6.09
CA ASN A 330 -15.92 13.32 -6.42
C ASN A 330 -14.64 13.35 -5.57
N PHE A 331 -14.41 14.44 -4.83
CA PHE A 331 -13.32 14.58 -3.88
C PHE A 331 -13.51 13.76 -2.59
N HIS A 332 -14.71 13.21 -2.34
CA HIS A 332 -15.02 12.51 -1.10
C HIS A 332 -14.51 11.06 -1.17
N ALA A 333 -13.51 10.74 -0.36
CA ALA A 333 -12.74 9.50 -0.47
C ALA A 333 -13.36 8.27 0.23
N GLU A 334 -14.69 8.19 0.32
CA GLU A 334 -15.38 7.10 1.05
C GLU A 334 -15.03 5.70 0.52
N PRO A 335 -14.98 5.46 -0.81
CA PRO A 335 -14.57 4.16 -1.34
C PRO A 335 -13.14 3.77 -0.92
N VAL A 336 -12.25 4.76 -0.82
CA VAL A 336 -10.85 4.56 -0.39
C VAL A 336 -10.79 4.25 1.10
N ALA A 337 -11.61 4.89 1.92
CA ALA A 337 -11.68 4.62 3.36
C ALA A 337 -12.11 3.16 3.62
N PHE A 338 -13.17 2.69 2.94
CA PHE A 338 -13.58 1.29 3.03
C PHE A 338 -12.52 0.33 2.52
N ALA A 339 -11.86 0.65 1.41
CA ALA A 339 -10.77 -0.16 0.88
C ALA A 339 -9.59 -0.28 1.87
N ALA A 340 -9.26 0.82 2.56
CA ALA A 340 -8.24 0.81 3.60
C ALA A 340 -8.65 -0.03 4.82
N ASP A 341 -9.89 0.11 5.29
CA ASP A 341 -10.40 -0.66 6.43
C ASP A 341 -10.47 -2.16 6.12
N GLN A 342 -10.88 -2.54 4.91
CA GLN A 342 -10.83 -3.94 4.45
C GLN A 342 -9.39 -4.48 4.38
N THR A 343 -8.44 -3.69 3.87
CA THR A 343 -7.02 -4.08 3.84
C THR A 343 -6.48 -4.35 5.24
N ALA A 344 -6.90 -3.57 6.22
CA ALA A 344 -6.50 -3.77 7.62
C ALA A 344 -7.00 -5.09 8.21
N LEU A 345 -8.23 -5.49 7.89
CA LEU A 345 -8.78 -6.78 8.31
C LEU A 345 -7.94 -7.94 7.75
N ALA A 346 -7.58 -7.86 6.45
CA ALA A 346 -6.71 -8.85 5.83
C ALA A 346 -5.33 -8.92 6.52
N ILE A 347 -4.69 -7.77 6.79
CA ILE A 347 -3.40 -7.71 7.48
C ILE A 347 -3.48 -8.37 8.87
N CYS A 348 -4.56 -8.10 9.61
CA CYS A 348 -4.77 -8.68 10.93
C CYS A 348 -4.93 -10.19 10.91
N GLU A 349 -5.78 -10.71 10.02
CA GLU A 349 -6.08 -12.15 9.99
C GLU A 349 -4.90 -12.97 9.47
N ILE A 350 -4.14 -12.47 8.48
CA ILE A 350 -2.88 -13.10 8.05
C ILE A 350 -1.88 -13.15 9.22
N GLY A 351 -1.73 -12.04 9.95
CA GLY A 351 -0.85 -11.99 11.12
C GLY A 351 -1.31 -12.92 12.24
N ALA A 352 -2.62 -13.02 12.48
CA ALA A 352 -3.19 -13.85 13.52
C ALA A 352 -2.96 -15.35 13.25
N ILE A 353 -3.24 -15.83 12.03
CA ILE A 353 -3.03 -17.24 11.70
C ILE A 353 -1.53 -17.59 11.67
N ALA A 354 -0.67 -16.71 11.15
CA ALA A 354 0.78 -16.89 11.15
C ALA A 354 1.34 -16.99 12.58
N GLN A 355 0.92 -16.08 13.47
CA GLN A 355 1.35 -16.09 14.87
C GLN A 355 0.93 -17.39 15.58
N ARG A 356 -0.25 -17.94 15.27
CA ARG A 356 -0.66 -19.25 15.80
C ARG A 356 0.19 -20.41 15.28
N ARG A 357 0.73 -20.33 14.06
CA ARG A 357 1.72 -21.31 13.56
C ARG A 357 3.07 -21.17 14.27
N VAL A 358 3.52 -19.95 14.57
CA VAL A 358 4.71 -19.73 15.42
C VAL A 358 4.51 -20.40 16.79
N ALA A 359 3.39 -20.12 17.45
CA ALA A 359 3.07 -20.71 18.75
C ALA A 359 3.00 -22.24 18.72
N LEU A 360 2.48 -22.83 17.64
CA LEU A 360 2.45 -24.27 17.44
C LEU A 360 3.85 -24.86 17.37
N LEU A 361 4.76 -24.25 16.60
CA LEU A 361 6.10 -24.80 16.36
C LEU A 361 7.00 -24.77 17.60
N VAL A 362 6.84 -23.77 18.46
CA VAL A 362 7.65 -23.66 19.68
C VAL A 362 7.14 -24.54 20.83
N ASP A 363 5.91 -25.04 20.73
CA ASP A 363 5.29 -25.88 21.75
C ASP A 363 5.62 -27.37 21.51
N PRO A 364 6.39 -28.05 22.40
CA PRO A 364 6.72 -29.46 22.24
C PRO A 364 5.49 -30.39 22.27
N ALA A 365 4.36 -29.95 22.84
CA ALA A 365 3.13 -30.73 22.88
C ALA A 365 2.39 -30.74 21.53
N LEU A 366 2.64 -29.75 20.67
CA LEU A 366 1.92 -29.55 19.40
C LEU A 366 2.79 -29.72 18.16
N SER A 367 4.11 -29.59 18.31
CA SER A 367 5.09 -29.59 17.22
C SER A 367 5.62 -30.98 16.83
N TYR A 368 5.02 -32.05 17.34
CA TYR A 368 5.28 -33.45 16.96
C TYR A 368 6.78 -33.83 17.05
N GLY A 369 7.33 -33.78 18.26
CA GLY A 369 8.71 -34.24 18.52
C GLY A 369 9.81 -33.21 18.23
N LEU A 370 9.46 -31.97 17.87
CA LEU A 370 10.44 -30.87 17.92
C LEU A 370 10.76 -30.51 19.37
N PRO A 371 12.01 -30.09 19.66
CA PRO A 371 12.37 -29.65 20.99
C PRO A 371 11.66 -28.34 21.35
N ALA A 372 11.41 -28.14 22.64
CA ALA A 372 10.78 -26.92 23.15
C ALA A 372 11.51 -25.68 22.63
N PHE A 373 10.74 -24.72 22.11
CA PHE A 373 11.23 -23.45 21.55
C PHE A 373 12.25 -23.60 20.43
N LEU A 374 12.28 -24.77 19.77
CA LEU A 374 13.18 -25.10 18.66
C LEU A 374 14.67 -25.04 19.04
N SER A 375 14.96 -25.22 20.33
CA SER A 375 16.31 -25.21 20.91
C SER A 375 16.93 -26.61 20.89
N LYS A 376 18.18 -26.74 20.42
CA LYS A 376 18.91 -28.04 20.46
C LYS A 376 19.28 -28.49 21.88
N LYS A 377 19.37 -27.55 22.84
CA LYS A 377 19.69 -27.80 24.25
C LYS A 377 18.72 -27.01 25.15
N PRO A 378 17.44 -27.42 25.22
CA PRO A 378 16.42 -26.70 25.98
C PRO A 378 16.78 -26.66 27.48
N GLY A 379 16.44 -25.56 28.14
CA GLY A 379 16.75 -25.30 29.55
C GLY A 379 18.06 -24.53 29.77
N LEU A 380 19.08 -24.77 28.94
CA LEU A 380 20.26 -23.90 28.87
C LEU A 380 20.05 -22.75 27.87
N ASN A 381 19.40 -23.07 26.73
CA ASN A 381 19.05 -22.12 25.70
C ASN A 381 17.52 -21.97 25.63
N SER A 382 17.04 -20.74 25.54
CA SER A 382 15.63 -20.39 25.38
C SER A 382 15.17 -20.42 23.93
N GLY A 383 16.08 -20.46 22.96
CA GLY A 383 15.74 -20.58 21.55
C GLY A 383 14.84 -19.44 21.07
N LEU A 384 13.72 -19.79 20.43
CA LEU A 384 12.78 -18.84 19.85
C LEU A 384 11.65 -18.39 20.80
N MET A 385 11.76 -18.68 22.10
CA MET A 385 10.73 -18.34 23.09
C MET A 385 10.31 -16.86 23.04
N ILE A 386 11.26 -15.93 23.09
CA ILE A 386 10.94 -14.49 23.12
C ILE A 386 10.63 -13.93 21.73
N ALA A 387 11.06 -14.60 20.66
CA ALA A 387 10.61 -14.28 19.31
C ALA A 387 9.11 -14.55 19.16
N GLU A 388 8.60 -15.67 19.71
CA GLU A 388 7.17 -15.96 19.76
C GLU A 388 6.39 -14.88 20.53
N VAL A 389 6.86 -14.46 21.70
CA VAL A 389 6.27 -13.34 22.46
C VAL A 389 6.23 -12.04 21.65
N THR A 390 7.30 -11.73 20.93
CA THR A 390 7.38 -10.55 20.05
C THR A 390 6.30 -10.61 18.96
N SER A 391 6.16 -11.76 18.29
CA SER A 391 5.11 -11.94 17.27
C SER A 391 3.69 -11.79 17.85
N ALA A 392 3.46 -12.24 19.10
CA ALA A 392 2.18 -12.08 19.78
C ALA A 392 1.86 -10.61 20.10
N ALA A 393 2.85 -9.83 20.52
CA ALA A 393 2.69 -8.39 20.77
C ALA A 393 2.30 -7.64 19.50
N LEU A 394 3.03 -7.86 18.39
CA LEU A 394 2.77 -7.23 17.10
C LEU A 394 1.40 -7.59 16.53
N MET A 395 1.00 -8.87 16.65
CA MET A 395 -0.34 -9.32 16.29
C MET A 395 -1.41 -8.57 17.10
N SER A 396 -1.17 -8.35 18.40
CA SER A 396 -2.10 -7.64 19.28
C SER A 396 -2.23 -6.15 18.93
N GLU A 397 -1.13 -5.48 18.59
CA GLU A 397 -1.15 -4.09 18.13
C GLU A 397 -1.97 -3.92 16.86
N ASN A 398 -1.82 -4.84 15.89
CA ASN A 398 -2.60 -4.82 14.66
C ASN A 398 -4.12 -4.90 14.93
N LYS A 399 -4.56 -5.66 15.93
CA LYS A 399 -5.99 -5.72 16.32
C LYS A 399 -6.55 -4.36 16.71
N GLN A 400 -5.78 -3.57 17.47
CA GLN A 400 -6.20 -2.23 17.87
C GLN A 400 -6.24 -1.29 16.66
N MET A 401 -5.21 -1.36 15.80
CA MET A 401 -5.15 -0.56 14.59
C MET A 401 -6.21 -0.94 13.54
N ALA A 402 -6.85 -2.11 13.66
CA ALA A 402 -7.89 -2.57 12.73
C ALA A 402 -9.26 -1.92 12.95
N HIS A 403 -9.42 -1.10 13.99
CA HIS A 403 -10.65 -0.34 14.18
C HIS A 403 -10.92 0.52 12.93
N PRO A 404 -12.14 0.46 12.35
CA PRO A 404 -12.43 1.15 11.10
C PRO A 404 -12.34 2.66 11.28
N ALA A 405 -11.61 3.33 10.39
CA ALA A 405 -11.54 4.77 10.35
C ALA A 405 -12.74 5.36 9.59
N SER A 406 -13.29 4.63 8.62
CA SER A 406 -14.36 5.10 7.73
C SER A 406 -15.71 5.34 8.42
N VAL A 407 -15.87 4.86 9.66
CA VAL A 407 -17.11 5.05 10.43
C VAL A 407 -17.06 6.29 11.33
N ASP A 408 -15.93 6.99 11.34
CA ASP A 408 -15.75 8.26 12.04
C ASP A 408 -15.89 9.43 11.06
N SER A 409 -16.51 10.51 11.52
CA SER A 409 -16.70 11.73 10.77
C SER A 409 -16.91 12.89 11.74
N THR A 410 -16.16 13.98 11.52
CA THR A 410 -16.28 15.20 12.33
C THR A 410 -16.55 16.39 11.39
N PRO A 411 -17.67 17.13 11.58
CA PRO A 411 -17.95 18.31 10.78
C PRO A 411 -16.87 19.37 10.88
N THR A 412 -16.43 19.91 9.74
CA THR A 412 -15.44 20.99 9.67
C THR A 412 -15.99 22.20 8.91
N SER A 413 -15.21 23.28 8.85
CA SER A 413 -15.52 24.46 8.03
C SER A 413 -16.90 25.07 8.31
N ALA A 414 -17.26 25.17 9.59
CA ALA A 414 -18.56 25.65 10.07
C ALA A 414 -19.75 24.87 9.48
N ASN A 415 -19.64 23.53 9.45
CA ASN A 415 -20.62 22.57 8.93
C ASN A 415 -20.84 22.62 7.41
N GLN A 416 -19.94 23.26 6.65
CA GLN A 416 -19.96 23.13 5.19
C GLN A 416 -19.41 21.77 4.75
N GLU A 417 -18.47 21.21 5.51
CA GLU A 417 -17.97 19.85 5.37
C GLU A 417 -18.53 19.04 6.54
N ASP A 418 -19.81 18.69 6.48
CA ASP A 418 -20.56 18.04 7.55
C ASP A 418 -20.39 16.52 7.59
N HIS A 419 -19.85 15.93 6.52
CA HIS A 419 -19.48 14.51 6.44
C HIS A 419 -18.15 14.34 5.71
N VAL A 420 -17.27 13.49 6.25
CA VAL A 420 -15.92 13.23 5.74
C VAL A 420 -15.59 11.74 5.86
N SER A 421 -14.62 11.26 5.07
CA SER A 421 -14.33 9.82 4.97
C SER A 421 -13.24 9.29 5.90
N MET A 422 -12.39 10.17 6.43
CA MET A 422 -11.17 9.81 7.17
C MET A 422 -10.20 8.88 6.41
N ALA A 423 -10.32 8.81 5.07
CA ALA A 423 -9.57 7.87 4.24
C ALA A 423 -8.05 7.97 4.41
N CYS A 424 -7.49 9.19 4.51
CA CYS A 424 -6.05 9.38 4.66
C CYS A 424 -5.52 8.78 5.97
N HIS A 425 -6.25 8.96 7.07
CA HIS A 425 -5.90 8.36 8.36
C HIS A 425 -6.00 6.82 8.30
N GLY A 426 -7.12 6.31 7.76
CA GLY A 426 -7.38 4.88 7.59
C GLY A 426 -6.36 4.19 6.67
N ALA A 427 -5.89 4.86 5.63
CA ALA A 427 -4.90 4.33 4.71
C ALA A 427 -3.47 4.39 5.29
N ARG A 428 -3.11 5.48 5.97
CA ARG A 428 -1.77 5.65 6.55
C ARG A 428 -1.43 4.57 7.59
N ARG A 429 -2.39 4.15 8.40
CA ARG A 429 -2.18 3.10 9.42
C ARG A 429 -1.79 1.74 8.82
N LEU A 430 -2.04 1.50 7.53
CA LEU A 430 -1.66 0.25 6.87
C LEU A 430 -0.14 0.07 6.77
N LEU A 431 0.64 1.16 6.75
CA LEU A 431 2.10 1.09 6.69
C LEU A 431 2.70 0.44 7.95
N PRO A 432 2.49 0.96 9.18
CA PRO A 432 2.97 0.29 10.38
C PRO A 432 2.31 -1.09 10.59
N MET A 433 1.04 -1.28 10.22
CA MET A 433 0.39 -2.60 10.33
C MET A 433 1.08 -3.67 9.46
N THR A 434 1.53 -3.30 8.26
CA THR A 434 2.28 -4.20 7.39
C THR A 434 3.73 -4.38 7.84
N ASP A 435 4.37 -3.38 8.47
CA ASP A 435 5.67 -3.58 9.13
C ASP A 435 5.57 -4.63 10.24
N ASN A 436 4.54 -4.55 11.07
CA ASN A 436 4.22 -5.55 12.09
C ASN A 436 4.00 -6.94 11.46
N LEU A 437 3.25 -7.00 10.35
CA LEU A 437 3.01 -8.26 9.64
C LEU A 437 4.29 -8.87 9.04
N PHE A 438 5.16 -8.06 8.46
CA PHE A 438 6.45 -8.52 7.94
C PHE A 438 7.33 -9.10 9.04
N ALA A 439 7.33 -8.49 10.23
CA ALA A 439 8.04 -9.03 11.38
C ALA A 439 7.44 -10.36 11.89
N ILE A 440 6.11 -10.47 11.97
CA ILE A 440 5.43 -11.73 12.34
C ILE A 440 5.80 -12.85 11.36
N LEU A 441 5.71 -12.59 10.05
CA LEU A 441 6.05 -13.57 9.01
C LEU A 441 7.55 -13.88 8.98
N GLY A 442 8.42 -12.91 9.29
CA GLY A 442 9.86 -13.13 9.44
C GLY A 442 10.18 -14.08 10.61
N ILE A 443 9.53 -13.88 11.76
CA ILE A 443 9.64 -14.77 12.92
C ILE A 443 9.10 -16.17 12.56
N GLU A 444 7.99 -16.25 11.83
CA GLU A 444 7.47 -17.51 11.32
C GLU A 444 8.47 -18.21 10.41
N ALA A 445 9.07 -17.49 9.45
CA ALA A 445 10.08 -18.05 8.55
C ALA A 445 11.26 -18.64 9.33
N LEU A 446 11.80 -17.91 10.33
CA LEU A 446 12.88 -18.40 11.18
C LEU A 446 12.49 -19.66 11.95
N SER A 447 11.27 -19.67 12.54
CA SER A 447 10.76 -20.80 13.31
C SER A 447 10.56 -22.03 12.44
N ALA A 448 9.93 -21.84 11.28
CA ALA A 448 9.64 -22.91 10.36
C ALA A 448 10.91 -23.51 9.75
N VAL A 449 11.87 -22.68 9.33
CA VAL A 449 13.14 -23.17 8.78
C VAL A 449 13.95 -23.91 9.84
N GLN A 450 14.03 -23.39 11.07
CA GLN A 450 14.68 -24.10 12.17
C GLN A 450 13.98 -25.45 12.43
N GLY A 451 12.65 -25.48 12.44
CA GLY A 451 11.88 -26.71 12.60
C GLY A 451 12.14 -27.73 11.49
N VAL A 452 12.17 -27.31 10.22
CA VAL A 452 12.53 -28.17 9.08
C VAL A 452 13.94 -28.75 9.23
N GLU A 453 14.94 -27.94 9.61
CA GLU A 453 16.31 -28.41 9.81
C GLU A 453 16.41 -29.46 10.93
N LEU A 454 15.60 -29.34 11.98
CA LEU A 454 15.51 -30.31 13.07
C LEU A 454 14.82 -31.63 12.68
N ARG A 455 14.20 -31.71 11.48
CA ARG A 455 13.71 -32.98 10.89
C ARG A 455 14.77 -33.76 10.13
N GLY A 456 16.00 -33.26 10.09
CA GLY A 456 17.11 -33.93 9.42
C GLY A 456 17.24 -35.42 9.81
N PRO A 457 17.54 -36.32 8.86
CA PRO A 457 18.03 -36.04 7.51
C PRO A 457 16.95 -35.77 6.45
N LEU A 458 15.66 -35.74 6.81
CA LEU A 458 14.56 -35.51 5.86
C LEU A 458 14.59 -34.08 5.30
N LYS A 459 14.25 -33.93 4.02
CA LYS A 459 14.21 -32.63 3.33
C LYS A 459 12.77 -32.19 3.03
N THR A 460 12.52 -30.88 3.15
CA THR A 460 11.32 -30.24 2.57
C THR A 460 11.39 -30.21 1.03
N SER A 461 10.33 -29.73 0.38
CA SER A 461 10.17 -29.67 -1.07
C SER A 461 11.24 -28.83 -1.79
N PRO A 462 11.46 -29.03 -3.10
CA PRO A 462 12.41 -28.25 -3.88
C PRO A 462 12.17 -26.73 -3.86
N GLU A 463 10.92 -26.28 -3.86
CA GLU A 463 10.61 -24.83 -3.81
C GLU A 463 10.96 -24.25 -2.44
N LEU A 464 10.62 -24.96 -1.35
CA LEU A 464 10.89 -24.50 0.00
C LEU A 464 12.38 -24.56 0.37
N GLN A 465 13.15 -25.48 -0.23
CA GLN A 465 14.63 -25.46 -0.11
C GLN A 465 15.26 -24.17 -0.66
N LYS A 466 14.72 -23.58 -1.73
CA LYS A 466 15.20 -22.29 -2.25
C LYS A 466 14.98 -21.16 -1.25
N VAL A 467 13.83 -21.17 -0.57
CA VAL A 467 13.48 -20.19 0.46
C VAL A 467 14.42 -20.33 1.66
N ILE A 468 14.68 -21.56 2.11
CA ILE A 468 15.65 -21.85 3.18
C ILE A 468 17.03 -21.31 2.82
N ALA A 469 17.51 -21.54 1.59
CA ALA A 469 18.81 -21.07 1.14
C ALA A 469 18.91 -19.53 1.18
N VAL A 470 17.88 -18.81 0.74
CA VAL A 470 17.85 -17.34 0.80
C VAL A 470 17.83 -16.82 2.24
N LEU A 471 17.02 -17.43 3.12
CA LEU A 471 17.00 -17.06 4.53
C LEU A 471 18.36 -17.31 5.20
N ARG A 472 18.97 -18.47 4.95
CA ARG A 472 20.24 -18.87 5.56
C ARG A 472 21.45 -18.10 5.03
N ALA A 473 21.33 -17.48 3.86
CA ALA A 473 22.35 -16.57 3.35
C ALA A 473 22.49 -15.28 4.20
N VAL A 474 21.45 -14.92 4.97
CA VAL A 474 21.45 -13.71 5.80
C VAL A 474 21.29 -13.98 7.30
N VAL A 475 20.60 -15.06 7.68
CA VAL A 475 20.40 -15.46 9.09
C VAL A 475 20.86 -16.90 9.31
N PRO A 476 22.00 -17.13 9.99
CA PRO A 476 22.50 -18.47 10.30
C PRO A 476 21.52 -19.32 11.12
N SER A 477 21.67 -20.65 11.08
CA SER A 477 20.89 -21.55 11.95
C SER A 477 21.14 -21.24 13.43
N LEU A 478 20.14 -21.45 14.29
CA LEU A 478 20.25 -21.17 15.72
C LEU A 478 20.74 -22.42 16.44
N GLU A 479 22.04 -22.44 16.75
CA GLU A 479 22.70 -23.54 17.48
C GLU A 479 22.64 -23.33 19.00
N GLU A 480 22.97 -22.12 19.44
CA GLU A 480 22.95 -21.65 20.83
C GLU A 480 22.34 -20.24 20.85
N ASP A 481 21.86 -19.80 22.01
CA ASP A 481 21.24 -18.49 22.17
C ASP A 481 22.23 -17.38 21.77
N ARG A 482 21.72 -16.41 21.02
CA ARG A 482 22.48 -15.22 20.60
C ARG A 482 21.60 -13.99 20.61
N TYR A 483 22.22 -12.83 20.42
CA TYR A 483 21.49 -11.58 20.27
C TYR A 483 20.65 -11.62 18.98
N MET A 484 19.35 -11.87 19.14
CA MET A 484 18.45 -12.27 18.05
C MET A 484 17.81 -11.09 17.31
N ALA A 485 17.86 -9.87 17.86
CA ALA A 485 17.22 -8.70 17.24
C ALA A 485 17.67 -8.44 15.78
N PRO A 486 18.97 -8.55 15.42
CA PRO A 486 19.41 -8.43 14.03
C PRO A 486 18.82 -9.52 13.12
N ASP A 487 18.67 -10.74 13.63
CA ASP A 487 18.11 -11.87 12.87
C ASP A 487 16.63 -11.64 12.56
N LEU A 488 15.84 -11.18 13.56
CA LEU A 488 14.43 -10.87 13.36
C LEU A 488 14.24 -9.74 12.35
N LYS A 489 15.09 -8.70 12.44
CA LYS A 489 15.08 -7.58 11.50
C LYS A 489 15.40 -8.05 10.07
N ALA A 490 16.47 -8.83 9.91
CA ALA A 490 16.86 -9.35 8.60
C ALA A 490 15.77 -10.26 8.00
N ALA A 491 15.14 -11.11 8.80
CA ALA A 491 14.03 -11.95 8.34
C ALA A 491 12.81 -11.10 7.92
N ALA A 492 12.45 -10.08 8.67
CA ALA A 492 11.37 -9.15 8.31
C ALA A 492 11.68 -8.41 6.99
N GLU A 493 12.93 -8.00 6.78
CA GLU A 493 13.39 -7.34 5.54
C GLU A 493 13.30 -8.27 4.31
N LEU A 494 13.54 -9.58 4.47
CA LEU A 494 13.34 -10.55 3.39
C LEU A 494 11.86 -10.67 2.98
N ILE A 495 10.94 -10.57 3.95
CA ILE A 495 9.49 -10.53 3.65
C ILE A 495 9.16 -9.20 2.95
N ALA A 496 9.58 -8.08 3.55
CA ALA A 496 9.25 -6.73 3.09
C ALA A 496 9.76 -6.44 1.68
N SER A 497 10.98 -6.90 1.34
CA SER A 497 11.59 -6.74 0.02
C SER A 497 10.99 -7.67 -1.05
N GLY A 498 10.27 -8.71 -0.65
CA GLY A 498 9.77 -9.74 -1.55
C GLY A 498 10.85 -10.74 -1.98
N ALA A 499 12.01 -10.75 -1.31
CA ALA A 499 13.11 -11.67 -1.61
C ALA A 499 12.64 -13.12 -1.57
N LEU A 500 11.87 -13.53 -0.55
CA LEU A 500 11.35 -14.91 -0.47
C LEU A 500 10.36 -15.21 -1.62
N VAL A 501 9.43 -14.30 -1.89
CA VAL A 501 8.44 -14.44 -2.98
C VAL A 501 9.14 -14.63 -4.32
N SER A 502 10.22 -13.89 -4.59
CA SER A 502 10.95 -13.94 -5.86
C SER A 502 11.67 -15.27 -6.14
N THR A 503 11.87 -16.11 -5.11
CA THR A 503 12.53 -17.43 -5.27
C THR A 503 11.60 -18.51 -5.80
N ILE A 504 10.29 -18.32 -5.63
CA ILE A 504 9.29 -19.33 -5.96
C ILE A 504 9.03 -19.33 -7.47
N SER A 505 8.94 -20.52 -8.05
CA SER A 505 8.65 -20.69 -9.47
C SER A 505 7.33 -20.00 -9.89
N GLY A 506 7.34 -19.40 -11.08
CA GLY A 506 6.18 -18.67 -11.60
C GLY A 506 4.92 -19.53 -11.70
N GLY A 507 3.76 -18.95 -11.33
CA GLY A 507 2.46 -19.62 -11.39
C GLY A 507 2.06 -20.38 -10.11
N ILE A 508 2.95 -20.50 -9.12
CA ILE A 508 2.62 -21.12 -7.83
C ILE A 508 1.86 -20.15 -6.93
N LEU A 509 2.36 -18.92 -6.79
CA LEU A 509 1.77 -17.93 -5.88
C LEU A 509 0.65 -17.14 -6.56
N PRO A 510 -0.45 -16.85 -5.85
CA PRO A 510 -1.57 -16.11 -6.41
C PRO A 510 -1.19 -14.68 -6.74
N LYS A 511 -1.72 -14.17 -7.86
CA LYS A 511 -1.56 -12.78 -8.28
C LYS A 511 -2.66 -11.88 -7.69
N LEU A 512 -2.33 -10.60 -7.60
CA LEU A 512 -3.29 -9.54 -7.36
C LEU A 512 -3.98 -9.23 -8.69
N GLU A 513 -5.27 -9.50 -8.76
CA GLU A 513 -6.12 -9.27 -9.94
C GLU A 513 -7.29 -8.39 -9.47
N ALA A 514 -7.67 -7.39 -10.27
CA ALA A 514 -8.78 -6.47 -10.02
C ALA A 514 -10.09 -6.90 -10.70
#